data_AF-A0A6A6AV86-F1
#
_entry.id   AF-A0A6A6AV86-F1
#
_cell.length_a   1.000
_cell.length_b   1.000
_cell.length_c   1.000
_cell.angle_alpha   90.00
_cell.angle_beta   90.00
_cell.angle_gamma   90.00
#
_symmetry.space_group_name_H-M   'P 1'
#
loop_
_entity.id
_entity.type
_entity.pdbx_description
1 polymer ?
#
loop_
_entity_poly.entity_id
_entity_poly.type
_entity_poly.pdbx_seq_one_letter_code
_entity_poly.pdbx_strand_id
1 'polypeptide(L)'
;PPTNQNARENFTTVLLSHARLYSFADKYGIEALRLLTLHKLHKTLVGFTLYNARISDIIALLRYTYSDEHTLDYDNKVDDLRALVSEYVVCEIETIGRTKAFLDLIEEGGPFVRDWWTLM
;
A
#
# COMPACT_ATOMS: atom_id res chain seq x y z
N PRO A 1 -8.20 7.77 -12.20
CA PRO A 1 -6.85 8.22 -11.77
C PRO A 1 -5.85 7.91 -12.90
N PRO A 2 -4.66 8.53 -12.93
CA PRO A 2 -3.63 8.20 -13.91
C PRO A 2 -3.16 6.74 -13.72
N THR A 3 -2.79 6.08 -14.83
CA THR A 3 -2.15 4.75 -14.85
C THR A 3 -0.79 4.87 -15.53
N ASN A 4 0.15 3.99 -15.16
CA ASN A 4 1.46 3.99 -15.79
C ASN A 4 1.40 3.34 -17.18
N GLN A 5 2.07 3.93 -18.16
CA GLN A 5 2.11 3.43 -19.52
C GLN A 5 3.35 2.58 -19.81
N ASN A 6 4.41 2.72 -18.99
CA ASN A 6 5.67 1.99 -19.17
C ASN A 6 6.47 1.91 -17.86
N ALA A 7 7.53 1.10 -17.87
CA ALA A 7 8.37 0.82 -16.70
C ALA A 7 9.21 1.99 -16.17
N ARG A 8 9.32 3.11 -16.91
CA ARG A 8 10.11 4.28 -16.51
C ARG A 8 9.31 5.29 -15.69
N GLU A 9 7.99 5.16 -15.69
CA GLU A 9 7.11 6.07 -14.97
C GLU A 9 7.09 5.74 -13.48
N ASN A 10 7.73 6.59 -12.68
CA ASN A 10 7.75 6.46 -11.23
C ASN A 10 6.43 6.94 -10.63
N PHE A 11 5.71 6.02 -10.00
CA PHE A 11 4.40 6.27 -9.40
C PHE A 11 4.45 6.46 -7.89
N THR A 12 5.64 6.41 -7.27
CA THR A 12 5.83 6.53 -5.81
C THR A 12 5.10 7.74 -5.26
N THR A 13 5.29 8.93 -5.85
CA THR A 13 4.63 10.15 -5.38
C THR A 13 3.11 10.07 -5.51
N VAL A 14 2.59 9.50 -6.59
CA VAL A 14 1.13 9.38 -6.80
C VAL A 14 0.51 8.48 -5.74
N LEU A 15 1.10 7.30 -5.51
CA LEU A 15 0.64 6.34 -4.51
C LEU A 15 0.71 6.93 -3.09
N LEU A 16 1.87 7.51 -2.72
CA LEU A 16 2.05 8.12 -1.41
C LEU A 16 1.16 9.34 -1.20
N SER A 17 0.85 10.13 -2.24
CA SER A 17 -0.08 11.24 -2.12
C SER A 17 -1.49 10.78 -1.73
N HIS A 18 -1.98 9.67 -2.28
CA HIS A 18 -3.27 9.12 -1.88
C HIS A 18 -3.25 8.60 -0.44
N ALA A 19 -2.21 7.84 -0.07
CA ALA A 19 -2.08 7.29 1.27
C ALA A 19 -1.93 8.39 2.34
N ARG A 20 -1.12 9.43 2.08
CA ARG A 20 -0.97 10.59 2.97
C ARG A 20 -2.27 11.35 3.15
N LEU A 21 -3.04 11.52 2.08
CA LEU A 21 -4.33 12.21 2.17
C LEU A 21 -5.39 11.35 2.87
N TYR A 22 -5.30 10.01 2.76
CA TYR A 22 -6.06 9.08 3.61
C TYR A 22 -5.72 9.26 5.09
N SER A 23 -4.45 9.12 5.48
CA SER A 23 -4.04 9.25 6.89
C SER A 23 -4.36 10.64 7.45
N PHE A 24 -4.24 11.69 6.65
CA PHE A 24 -4.70 13.03 7.02
C PHE A 24 -6.20 13.04 7.28
N ALA A 25 -7.02 12.55 6.35
CA ALA A 25 -8.47 12.54 6.49
C ALA A 25 -8.93 11.71 7.70
N ASP A 26 -8.31 10.56 7.92
CA ASP A 26 -8.57 9.69 9.07
C ASP A 26 -8.24 10.40 10.40
N LYS A 27 -7.04 10.98 10.50
CA LYS A 27 -6.59 11.73 11.68
C LYS A 27 -7.52 12.88 12.06
N TYR A 28 -8.14 13.53 11.08
CA TYR A 28 -9.05 14.66 11.31
C TYR A 28 -10.54 14.29 11.22
N GLY A 29 -10.89 13.00 11.10
CA GLY A 29 -12.28 12.53 11.04
C GLY A 29 -13.07 12.99 9.81
N ILE A 30 -12.38 13.27 8.70
CA ILE A 30 -13.00 13.74 7.45
C ILE A 30 -13.39 12.54 6.58
N GLU A 31 -14.46 11.86 6.97
CA GLU A 31 -14.85 10.56 6.40
C GLU A 31 -15.00 10.56 4.87
N ALA A 32 -15.67 11.58 4.32
CA ALA A 32 -15.85 11.69 2.87
C ALA A 32 -14.52 11.76 2.11
N LEU A 33 -13.51 12.42 2.69
CA LEU A 33 -12.18 12.49 2.10
C LEU A 33 -11.43 11.16 2.26
N ARG A 34 -11.52 10.52 3.44
CA ARG A 34 -10.92 9.21 3.73
C ARG A 34 -11.38 8.16 2.74
N LEU A 35 -12.69 8.05 2.52
CA LEU A 35 -13.26 7.11 1.54
C LEU A 35 -12.87 7.46 0.10
N LEU A 36 -12.87 8.74 -0.26
CA LEU A 36 -12.51 9.18 -1.61
C LEU A 36 -11.05 8.89 -1.94
N THR A 37 -10.13 9.11 -1.01
CA THR A 37 -8.70 8.87 -1.21
C THR A 37 -8.41 7.38 -1.28
N LEU A 38 -9.03 6.57 -0.42
CA LEU A 38 -8.93 5.11 -0.47
C LEU A 38 -9.43 4.57 -1.81
N HIS A 39 -10.61 5.03 -2.25
CA HIS A 39 -11.17 4.62 -3.55
C HIS A 39 -10.25 4.99 -4.71
N LYS A 40 -9.68 6.21 -4.70
CA LYS A 40 -8.74 6.65 -5.74
C LYS A 40 -7.46 5.83 -5.73
N LEU A 41 -6.90 5.51 -4.55
CA LEU A 41 -5.74 4.62 -4.43
C LEU A 41 -6.04 3.25 -5.01
N HIS A 42 -7.17 2.63 -4.62
CA HIS A 42 -7.59 1.34 -5.16
C HIS A 42 -7.68 1.37 -6.69
N LYS A 43 -8.33 2.40 -7.27
CA LYS A 43 -8.41 2.55 -8.73
C LYS A 43 -7.04 2.78 -9.39
N THR A 44 -6.12 3.48 -8.72
CA THR A 44 -4.76 3.66 -9.21
C THR A 44 -4.02 2.33 -9.21
N LEU A 45 -4.10 1.54 -8.13
CA LEU A 45 -3.46 0.23 -7.99
C LEU A 45 -4.01 -0.79 -9.00
N VAL A 46 -5.33 -0.89 -9.16
CA VAL A 46 -5.96 -1.78 -10.16
C VAL A 46 -5.54 -1.44 -11.59
N GLY A 47 -5.32 -0.16 -11.89
CA GLY A 47 -4.85 0.29 -13.19
C GLY A 47 -3.32 0.30 -13.34
N PHE A 48 -2.58 -0.03 -12.28
CA PHE A 48 -1.13 0.02 -12.27
C PHE A 48 -0.56 -1.28 -12.82
N THR A 49 0.28 -1.17 -13.85
CA THR A 49 1.06 -2.32 -14.33
C THR A 49 2.35 -2.43 -13.50
N LEU A 50 2.47 -3.50 -12.73
CA LEU A 50 3.64 -3.73 -11.90
C LEU A 50 4.83 -4.27 -12.71
N TYR A 51 5.69 -3.36 -13.17
CA TYR A 51 6.98 -3.73 -13.74
C TYR A 51 8.00 -4.01 -12.63
N ASN A 52 8.95 -4.93 -12.86
CA ASN A 52 10.06 -5.19 -11.94
C ASN A 52 10.79 -3.90 -11.49
N ALA A 53 10.96 -2.95 -12.43
CA ALA A 53 11.60 -1.67 -12.14
C ALA A 53 10.80 -0.79 -11.15
N ARG A 54 9.51 -1.04 -10.96
CA ARG A 54 8.58 -0.23 -10.16
C ARG A 54 8.12 -0.90 -8.86
N ILE A 55 8.66 -2.08 -8.54
CA ILE A 55 8.40 -2.76 -7.25
C ILE A 55 8.74 -1.84 -6.06
N SER A 56 9.78 -1.00 -6.19
CA SER A 56 10.14 0.02 -5.21
C SER A 56 8.98 0.94 -4.83
N ASP A 57 8.08 1.24 -5.77
CA ASP A 57 6.98 2.18 -5.58
C ASP A 57 5.92 1.56 -4.65
N ILE A 58 5.69 0.24 -4.78
CA ILE A 58 4.80 -0.54 -3.91
C ILE A 58 5.44 -0.75 -2.53
N ILE A 59 6.75 -1.06 -2.48
CA ILE A 59 7.46 -1.18 -1.19
C ILE A 59 7.42 0.14 -0.42
N ALA A 60 7.58 1.29 -1.08
CA ALA A 60 7.46 2.59 -0.45
C ALA A 60 6.05 2.83 0.10
N LEU A 61 5.01 2.47 -0.65
CA LEU A 61 3.62 2.54 -0.19
C LEU A 61 3.37 1.62 1.01
N LEU A 62 3.91 0.41 0.99
CA LEU A 62 3.75 -0.56 2.06
C LEU A 62 4.40 -0.08 3.36
N ARG A 63 5.65 0.39 3.27
CA ARG A 63 6.37 0.96 4.42
C ARG A 63 5.68 2.19 4.98
N TYR A 64 5.12 3.05 4.12
CA TYR A 64 4.31 4.18 4.58
C TYR A 64 3.07 3.70 5.34
N THR A 65 2.33 2.76 4.74
CA THR A 65 1.06 2.28 5.28
C THR A 65 1.24 1.64 6.65
N TYR A 66 2.30 0.85 6.85
CA TYR A 66 2.59 0.12 8.08
C TYR A 66 3.49 0.86 9.07
N SER A 67 3.75 2.15 8.84
CA SER A 67 4.42 2.97 9.85
C SER A 67 3.47 3.26 11.02
N ASP A 68 3.98 3.14 12.25
CA ASP A 68 3.25 3.40 13.50
C ASP A 68 2.63 4.81 13.56
N GLU A 69 3.12 5.75 12.74
CA GLU A 69 2.62 7.13 12.69
C GLU A 69 1.36 7.30 11.81
N HIS A 70 0.98 6.31 11.02
CA HIS A 70 0.05 6.51 9.89
C HIS A 70 -1.19 5.62 9.91
N THR A 71 -1.05 4.40 10.40
CA THR A 71 -2.18 3.52 10.70
C THR A 71 -1.88 2.83 12.01
N LEU A 72 -2.82 2.88 12.96
CA LEU A 72 -2.63 2.26 14.27
C LEU A 72 -2.93 0.77 14.18
N ASP A 73 -2.11 -0.04 14.85
CA ASP A 73 -2.36 -1.47 14.98
C ASP A 73 -3.38 -1.71 16.10
N TYR A 74 -4.67 -1.67 15.77
CA TYR A 74 -5.72 -2.01 16.72
C TYR A 74 -5.95 -3.53 16.70
N ASP A 75 -5.86 -4.18 17.87
CA ASP A 75 -5.99 -5.65 18.04
C ASP A 75 -7.24 -6.28 17.41
N ASN A 76 -8.26 -5.48 17.07
CA ASN A 76 -9.59 -5.97 16.70
C ASN A 76 -10.02 -5.60 15.27
N LYS A 77 -9.27 -4.75 14.54
CA LYS A 77 -9.63 -4.34 13.18
C LYS A 77 -8.40 -3.88 12.39
N VAL A 78 -8.16 -4.51 11.24
CA VAL A 78 -7.19 -4.03 10.24
C VAL A 78 -7.71 -2.73 9.63
N ASP A 79 -6.87 -1.71 9.59
CA ASP A 79 -7.20 -0.43 8.94
C ASP A 79 -7.48 -0.61 7.44
N ASP A 80 -8.41 0.19 6.89
CA ASP A 80 -8.88 0.01 5.52
C ASP A 80 -7.77 0.27 4.48
N LEU A 81 -6.78 1.14 4.79
CA LEU A 81 -5.59 1.34 3.95
C LEU A 81 -4.63 0.14 4.04
N ARG A 82 -4.41 -0.41 5.24
CA ARG A 82 -3.60 -1.63 5.42
C ARG A 82 -4.18 -2.79 4.61
N ALA A 83 -5.48 -3.03 4.74
CA ALA A 83 -6.18 -4.09 4.00
C ALA A 83 -6.02 -3.93 2.48
N LEU A 84 -6.26 -2.72 1.95
CA LEU A 84 -6.12 -2.47 0.52
C LEU A 84 -4.69 -2.75 0.01
N VAL A 85 -3.68 -2.30 0.74
CA VAL A 85 -2.29 -2.42 0.30
C VAL A 85 -1.79 -3.86 0.45
N SER A 86 -2.16 -4.57 1.52
CA SER A 86 -1.80 -5.98 1.70
C SER A 86 -2.49 -6.88 0.67
N GLU A 87 -3.77 -6.66 0.37
CA GLU A 87 -4.50 -7.37 -0.70
C GLU A 87 -3.81 -7.18 -2.06
N TYR A 88 -3.38 -5.96 -2.39
CA TYR A 88 -2.65 -5.70 -3.63
C TYR A 88 -1.33 -6.47 -3.68
N VAL A 89 -0.58 -6.51 -2.57
CA VAL A 89 0.69 -7.25 -2.51
C VAL A 89 0.47 -8.76 -2.65
N VAL A 90 -0.61 -9.31 -2.10
CA VAL A 90 -0.99 -10.72 -2.32
C VAL A 90 -1.30 -10.98 -3.79
N CYS A 91 -2.07 -10.11 -4.45
CA CYS A 91 -2.37 -10.25 -5.88
C CYS A 91 -1.10 -10.26 -6.75
N GLU A 92 -0.09 -9.48 -6.37
CA GLU A 92 1.15 -9.30 -7.12
C GLU A 92 2.34 -10.10 -6.56
N ILE A 93 2.07 -11.10 -5.71
CA ILE A 93 3.12 -11.80 -4.96
C ILE A 93 4.13 -12.54 -5.86
N GLU A 94 3.70 -13.02 -7.03
CA GLU A 94 4.60 -13.67 -7.98
C GLU A 94 5.70 -12.73 -8.47
N THR A 95 5.38 -11.43 -8.60
CA THR A 95 6.30 -10.39 -9.04
C THR A 95 7.10 -9.83 -7.87
N ILE A 96 6.45 -9.56 -6.73
CA ILE A 96 7.07 -8.89 -5.57
C ILE A 96 7.89 -9.86 -4.71
N GLY A 97 7.40 -11.08 -4.52
CA GLY A 97 7.83 -12.01 -3.47
C GLY A 97 9.27 -12.49 -3.56
N ARG A 98 9.89 -12.39 -4.75
CA ARG A 98 11.29 -12.79 -4.98
C ARG A 98 12.28 -11.64 -4.88
N THR A 99 11.81 -10.43 -4.62
CA THR A 99 12.70 -9.27 -4.51
C THR A 99 13.33 -9.19 -3.13
N LYS A 100 14.60 -8.78 -3.09
CA LYS A 100 15.29 -8.52 -1.84
C LYS A 100 14.50 -7.54 -0.95
N ALA A 101 13.96 -6.47 -1.54
CA ALA A 101 13.19 -5.47 -0.80
C ALA A 101 11.95 -6.04 -0.09
N PHE A 102 11.31 -7.06 -0.67
CA PHE A 102 10.20 -7.75 -0.01
C PHE A 102 10.69 -8.71 1.06
N LEU A 103 11.75 -9.48 0.80
CA LEU A 103 12.35 -10.39 1.78
C LEU A 103 12.84 -9.63 3.02
N ASP A 104 13.54 -8.52 2.83
CA ASP A 104 13.99 -7.64 3.92
C ASP A 104 12.78 -7.20 4.78
N LEU A 105 11.64 -6.90 4.15
CA LEU A 105 10.42 -6.46 4.85
C LEU A 105 9.74 -7.60 5.63
N ILE A 106 9.80 -8.84 5.13
CA ILE A 106 9.35 -10.02 5.88
C ILE A 106 10.28 -10.31 7.06
N GLU A 107 11.60 -10.18 6.88
CA GLU A 107 12.60 -10.37 7.93
C GLU A 107 12.49 -9.31 9.04
N GLU A 108 12.12 -8.07 8.71
CA GLU A 108 11.80 -7.01 9.69
C GLU A 108 10.60 -7.37 10.58
N GLY A 109 9.67 -8.19 10.07
CA GLY A 109 8.49 -8.62 10.80
C GLY A 109 7.42 -7.54 10.95
N GLY A 110 6.73 -7.55 12.10
CA GLY A 110 5.71 -6.55 12.44
C GLY A 110 4.30 -6.83 11.89
N PRO A 111 3.38 -5.87 12.05
CA PRO A 111 1.95 -6.05 11.73
C PRO A 111 1.68 -6.42 10.27
N PHE A 112 2.54 -5.96 9.34
CA PHE A 112 2.41 -6.31 7.93
C PHE A 112 2.43 -7.82 7.71
N VAL A 113 3.42 -8.53 8.26
CA VAL A 113 3.58 -9.97 8.01
C VAL A 113 2.35 -10.73 8.48
N ARG A 114 1.79 -10.35 9.64
CA ARG A 114 0.56 -10.92 10.18
C ARG A 114 -0.63 -10.66 9.24
N ASP A 115 -0.88 -9.40 8.90
CA ASP A 115 -2.05 -9.02 8.08
C ASP A 115 -1.96 -9.65 6.68
N TRP A 116 -0.78 -9.61 6.06
CA TRP A 116 -0.52 -10.21 4.76
C TRP A 116 -0.68 -11.74 4.78
N TRP A 117 -0.17 -12.42 5.81
CA TRP A 117 -0.28 -13.87 5.93
C TRP A 117 -1.73 -14.34 6.07
N THR A 118 -2.59 -13.56 6.72
CA THR A 118 -4.02 -13.93 6.85
C THR A 118 -4.82 -13.88 5.54
N LEU A 119 -4.24 -13.27 4.49
CA LEU A 119 -4.85 -13.14 3.17
C LEU A 119 -4.36 -14.20 2.16
N MET A 120 -3.33 -14.98 2.50
CA MET A 120 -2.83 -16.10 1.69
C MET A 120 -3.54 -17.40 2.00
#